data_AF-A0A2V6N2T9-F1
#
_entry.id   AF-A0A2V6N2T9-F1
#
_cell.length_a   1.000
_cell.length_b   1.000
_cell.length_c   1.000
_cell.angle_alpha   90.00
_cell.angle_beta   90.00
_cell.angle_gamma   90.00
#
_symmetry.space_group_name_H-M   'P 1'
#
loop_
_entity.id
_entity.type
_entity.pdbx_description
1 polymer ?
#
loop_
_entity_poly.entity_id
_entity_poly.type
_entity_poly.pdbx_seq_one_letter_code
_entity_poly.pdbx_strand_id
1 'polypeptide(L)'
;MFSEQEHEATFFDLGDNTALVCVDHQQYQKVVVPQLIDMTYKVHLGLFEEDVLLKLKTYNYDVVIVSENFKGSTLQTNPILAELTRRP
;
A
#
# COMPACT_ATOMS: atom_id res chain seq x y z
N MET A 1 -3.87 20.87 27.32
CA MET A 1 -3.89 19.46 27.78
C MET A 1 -3.71 18.62 26.52
N PHE A 2 -2.58 17.93 26.44
CA PHE A 2 -2.02 17.06 25.40
C PHE A 2 -2.69 17.00 24.01
N SER A 3 -1.93 17.44 23.01
CA SER A 3 -2.09 17.09 21.60
C SER A 3 -1.49 15.70 21.37
N GLU A 4 -2.23 14.74 20.82
CA GLU A 4 -1.65 13.52 20.21
C GLU A 4 -2.71 12.74 19.39
N GLN A 5 -2.50 12.73 18.07
CA GLN A 5 -2.71 11.61 17.14
C GLN A 5 -4.06 11.43 16.42
N GLU A 6 -4.18 12.17 15.31
CA GLU A 6 -4.92 11.85 14.07
C GLU A 6 -4.52 10.50 13.41
N HIS A 7 -4.49 9.36 14.12
CA HIS A 7 -4.13 8.08 13.49
C HIS A 7 -5.01 6.88 13.91
N GLU A 8 -6.23 7.14 14.37
CA GLU A 8 -7.23 6.08 14.55
C GLU A 8 -7.71 5.57 13.19
N ALA A 9 -6.99 4.55 12.72
CA ALA A 9 -7.53 3.37 12.08
C ALA A 9 -8.61 3.61 11.03
N THR A 10 -8.17 3.74 9.78
CA THR A 10 -9.00 3.39 8.62
C THR A 10 -9.27 1.89 8.68
N PHE A 11 -10.21 1.46 9.51
CA PHE A 11 -10.75 0.11 9.47
C PHE A 11 -11.41 -0.07 8.10
N PHE A 12 -10.97 -1.09 7.36
CA PHE A 12 -11.66 -1.52 6.15
C PHE A 12 -12.92 -2.27 6.58
N ASP A 13 -14.07 -1.79 6.12
CA ASP A 13 -15.33 -2.45 6.34
C ASP A 13 -15.51 -3.57 5.30
N LEU A 14 -16.31 -4.58 5.66
CA LEU A 14 -16.73 -5.64 4.74
C LEU A 14 -17.52 -5.03 3.57
N GLY A 15 -16.85 -4.84 2.43
CA GLY A 15 -17.44 -4.29 1.21
C GLY A 15 -16.68 -3.10 0.61
N ASP A 16 -15.66 -2.57 1.30
CA ASP A 16 -14.79 -1.55 0.71
C ASP A 16 -13.88 -2.16 -0.35
N ASN A 17 -13.74 -1.46 -1.48
CA ASN A 17 -12.67 -1.73 -2.43
C ASN A 17 -11.38 -1.16 -1.85
N THR A 18 -10.38 -2.01 -1.61
CA THR A 18 -9.16 -1.64 -0.89
C THR A 18 -7.95 -1.69 -1.82
N ALA A 19 -7.07 -0.70 -1.70
CA ALA A 19 -5.87 -0.63 -2.51
C ALA A 19 -4.63 -0.34 -1.66
N LEU A 20 -3.53 -1.06 -1.90
CA LEU A 20 -2.22 -0.79 -1.31
C LEU A 20 -1.26 -0.28 -2.38
N VAL A 21 -0.73 0.93 -2.20
CA VAL A 21 0.17 1.58 -3.15
C VAL A 21 1.59 1.60 -2.57
N CYS A 22 2.43 0.71 -3.08
CA CYS A 22 3.85 0.57 -2.74
C CYS A 22 4.72 1.26 -3.79
N VAL A 23 4.61 2.59 -3.84
CA VAL A 23 5.35 3.43 -4.79
C VAL A 23 6.09 4.50 -3.99
N ASP A 24 7.42 4.46 -4.06
CA ASP A 24 8.33 5.34 -3.34
C ASP A 24 8.61 6.68 -4.05
N HIS A 25 8.34 6.72 -5.35
CA HIS A 25 8.46 7.94 -6.16
C HIS A 25 7.19 8.80 -6.02
N GLN A 26 7.33 9.95 -5.35
CA GLN A 26 6.22 10.85 -5.05
C GLN A 26 5.44 11.31 -6.31
N GLN A 27 6.11 11.43 -7.47
CA GLN A 27 5.45 11.82 -8.72
C GLN A 27 4.43 10.77 -9.18
N TYR A 28 4.79 9.49 -9.16
CA TYR A 28 3.88 8.41 -9.53
C TYR A 28 2.76 8.24 -8.51
N GLN A 29 3.05 8.44 -7.23
CA GLN A 29 2.03 8.42 -6.18
C GLN A 29 0.95 9.49 -6.41
N LYS A 30 1.35 10.70 -6.82
CA LYS A 30 0.40 11.80 -7.16
C LYS A 30 -0.46 11.51 -8.39
N VAL A 31 -0.08 10.53 -9.21
CA VAL A 31 -0.89 10.08 -10.36
C VAL A 31 -1.80 8.94 -9.95
N VAL A 32 -1.27 7.92 -9.28
CA VAL A 32 -1.98 6.68 -8.98
C VAL A 32 -3.03 6.85 -7.87
N VAL A 33 -2.68 7.55 -6.78
CA VAL A 33 -3.55 7.66 -5.60
C VAL A 33 -4.87 8.38 -5.90
N PRO A 34 -4.88 9.54 -6.59
CA PRO A 34 -6.14 10.22 -6.91
C PRO A 34 -7.05 9.38 -7.80
N GLN A 35 -6.49 8.61 -8.74
CA GLN A 35 -7.27 7.75 -9.64
C GLN A 35 -7.97 6.63 -8.87
N LEU A 36 -7.27 5.98 -7.93
CA LEU A 36 -7.87 4.96 -7.07
C LEU A 36 -8.98 5.53 -6.17
N ILE A 37 -8.75 6.72 -5.60
CA ILE A 37 -9.75 7.40 -4.78
C ILE A 37 -11.00 7.74 -5.61
N ASP A 38 -10.83 8.23 -6.85
CA ASP A 38 -11.94 8.53 -7.77
C ASP A 38 -12.73 7.27 -8.14
N MET A 39 -12.04 6.14 -8.23
CA MET A 39 -12.64 4.81 -8.36
C MET A 39 -13.22 4.25 -7.05
N THR A 40 -13.34 5.06 -6.00
CA THR A 40 -13.88 4.70 -4.67
C THR A 40 -13.07 3.65 -3.90
N TYR A 41 -11.79 3.47 -4.23
CA TYR A 41 -10.90 2.61 -3.43
C TYR A 41 -10.44 3.34 -2.17
N LYS A 42 -10.48 2.65 -1.03
CA LYS A 42 -9.76 3.06 0.19
C LYS A 42 -8.28 2.72 0.03
N VAL A 43 -7.44 3.75 -0.05
CA VAL A 43 -6.02 3.62 -0.38
C VAL A 43 -5.14 3.65 0.87
N HIS A 44 -4.30 2.64 1.03
CA HIS A 44 -3.16 2.66 1.94
C HIS A 44 -1.86 2.91 1.19
N LEU A 45 -1.01 3.73 1.78
CA LEU A 45 0.32 4.01 1.28
C LEU A 45 1.33 3.08 1.95
N GLY A 46 2.17 2.47 1.12
CA GLY A 46 3.25 1.60 1.51
C GLY A 46 4.60 2.26 1.28
N LEU A 47 5.09 3.04 2.24
CA LEU A 47 6.36 3.77 2.12
C LEU A 47 7.55 3.04 2.72
N PHE A 48 7.31 2.05 3.58
CA PHE A 48 8.32 1.27 4.27
C PHE A 48 8.05 -0.21 4.07
N GLU A 49 9.10 -0.98 3.84
CA GLU A 49 9.01 -2.41 3.55
C GLU A 49 8.32 -3.19 4.68
N GLU A 50 8.77 -3.03 5.92
CA GLU A 50 8.23 -3.77 7.06
C GLU A 50 6.74 -3.49 7.28
N ASP A 51 6.34 -2.22 7.15
CA ASP A 51 4.95 -1.80 7.25
C ASP A 51 4.09 -2.37 6.11
N VAL A 52 4.60 -2.38 4.87
CA VAL A 52 3.92 -3.00 3.73
C VAL A 52 3.73 -4.50 3.95
N LEU A 53 4.78 -5.21 4.35
CA LEU A 53 4.72 -6.65 4.57
C LEU A 53 3.77 -6.99 5.72
N LEU A 54 3.74 -6.18 6.79
CA LEU A 54 2.77 -6.32 7.86
C LEU A 54 1.35 -6.08 7.36
N LYS A 55 1.10 -4.98 6.65
CA LYS A 55 -0.20 -4.65 6.05
C LYS A 55 -0.71 -5.77 5.14
N LEU A 56 0.14 -6.31 4.28
CA LEU A 56 -0.20 -7.44 3.42
C LEU A 56 -0.55 -8.68 4.24
N LYS A 57 0.09 -8.94 5.38
CA LYS A 57 -0.23 -10.09 6.26
C LYS A 57 -1.52 -9.87 7.05
N THR A 58 -1.83 -8.64 7.40
CA THR A 58 -2.98 -8.28 8.24
C THR A 58 -4.27 -8.09 7.43
N TYR A 59 -4.16 -7.55 6.21
CA TYR A 59 -5.30 -7.18 5.38
C TYR A 59 -5.24 -7.85 4.01
N ASN A 60 -6.40 -8.23 3.49
CA ASN A 60 -6.55 -8.62 2.09
C ASN A 60 -6.92 -7.37 1.30
N TYR A 61 -6.02 -6.96 0.41
CA TYR A 61 -6.26 -5.85 -0.50
C TYR A 61 -6.81 -6.37 -1.83
N ASP A 62 -7.80 -5.69 -2.39
CA ASP A 62 -8.33 -6.03 -3.72
C ASP A 62 -7.33 -5.70 -4.82
N VAL A 63 -6.57 -4.62 -4.63
CA VAL A 63 -5.53 -4.18 -5.56
C VAL A 63 -4.25 -3.85 -4.81
N VAL A 64 -3.12 -4.39 -5.26
CA VAL A 64 -1.79 -4.02 -4.76
C VAL A 64 -0.96 -3.51 -5.92
N ILE A 65 -0.53 -2.25 -5.85
CA ILE A 65 0.33 -1.62 -6.84
C ILE A 65 1.74 -1.56 -6.27
N VAL A 66 2.70 -2.17 -6.96
CA VAL A 66 4.09 -2.24 -6.53
C VAL A 66 4.98 -1.64 -7.61
N SER A 67 5.81 -0.66 -7.22
CA SER A 67 6.88 -0.18 -8.08
C SER A 67 7.96 -1.25 -8.20
N GLU A 68 8.37 -1.58 -9.42
CA GLU A 68 9.46 -2.54 -9.68
C GLU A 68 10.74 -2.15 -8.94
N ASN A 69 11.02 -0.84 -8.90
CA ASN A 69 12.23 -0.28 -8.30
C ASN A 69 11.97 0.30 -6.89
N PHE A 70 11.01 -0.25 -6.16
CA PHE A 70 10.65 0.22 -4.82
C PHE A 70 11.89 0.31 -3.92
N LYS A 71 12.18 1.50 -3.38
CA LYS A 71 13.35 1.80 -2.54
C LYS A 71 14.70 1.52 -3.22
N GLY A 72 14.76 1.64 -4.54
CA GLY A 72 15.98 1.36 -5.31
C GLY A 72 16.28 -0.14 -5.45
N SER A 73 15.32 -1.01 -5.15
CA SER A 73 15.41 -2.44 -5.46
C SER A 73 15.32 -2.68 -6.96
N THR A 74 15.51 -3.93 -7.38
CA THR A 74 15.23 -4.42 -8.73
C THR A 74 14.07 -5.40 -8.67
N LEU A 75 13.45 -5.73 -9.81
CA LEU A 75 12.40 -6.75 -9.93
C LEU A 75 12.71 -8.05 -9.14
N GLN A 76 13.95 -8.55 -9.20
CA GLN A 76 14.33 -9.81 -8.54
C GLN A 76 14.58 -9.67 -7.04
N THR A 77 14.93 -8.48 -6.58
CA THR A 77 15.27 -8.21 -5.19
C THR A 77 14.16 -7.43 -4.47
N ASN A 78 13.00 -7.28 -5.10
CA ASN A 78 11.89 -6.53 -4.54
C ASN A 78 11.17 -7.41 -3.50
N PRO A 79 11.24 -7.06 -2.21
CA PRO A 79 10.72 -7.90 -1.12
C PRO A 79 9.19 -8.00 -1.16
N ILE A 80 8.51 -6.97 -1.66
CA ILE A 80 7.06 -6.92 -1.77
C ILE A 80 6.60 -7.86 -2.89
N LEU A 81 7.26 -7.82 -4.06
CA LEU A 81 6.97 -8.75 -5.15
C LEU A 81 7.25 -10.21 -4.75
N ALA A 82 8.36 -10.45 -4.06
CA ALA A 82 8.69 -11.78 -3.55
C ALA A 82 7.60 -12.32 -2.61
N GLU A 83 7.11 -11.51 -1.68
CA GLU A 83 6.01 -11.90 -0.78
C GLU A 83 4.70 -12.14 -1.53
N LEU A 84 4.36 -11.31 -2.53
CA LEU A 84 3.14 -11.48 -3.34
C LEU A 84 3.18 -12.77 -4.17
N THR A 85 4.33 -13.11 -4.77
CA THR A 85 4.49 -14.36 -5.56
C THR A 85 4.49 -15.62 -4.71
N ARG A 86 4.74 -15.51 -3.39
CA ARG A 86 4.72 -16.64 -2.46
C ARG A 86 3.30 -17.01 -2.03
N ARG A 87 2.32 -16.14 -2.24
CA ARG A 87 0.91 -16.37 -1.90
C ARG A 87 0.22 -17.11 -3.06
N PRO A 88 -0.55 -18.17 -2.76
CA PRO A 88 -1.27 -18.94 -3.77
C PRO A 88 -2.43 -18.16 -4.41
#